data_AF-A0A0J1HQ57-F1
#
_entry.id   AF-A0A0J1HQ57-F1
#
_cell.length_a   1.000
_cell.length_b   1.000
_cell.length_c   1.000
_cell.angle_alpha   90.00
_cell.angle_beta   90.00
_cell.angle_gamma   90.00
#
_symmetry.space_group_name_H-M   'P 1'
#
loop_
_entity.id
_entity.type
_entity.pdbx_description
1 polymer ?
#
loop_
_entity_poly.entity_id
_entity_poly.type
_entity_poly.pdbx_seq_one_letter_code
_entity_poly.pdbx_strand_id
1 'polypeptide(L)'
;MKSFNIDHFIASVLQWILNIALIILSIVLSIFLINETITFIQYIFSAKKYTSYKLVESIIVYFLYFEFIALIIKYFKSNYHFPLRYFIYIGITALIRLIIVSHEEPMETLLYAGAILVLVIALYNMKSN
;
A
#
# COMPACT_ATOMS: atom_id res chain seq x y z
N MET A 1 1.00 -37.66 21.85
CA MET A 1 2.21 -36.82 22.03
C MET A 1 3.11 -36.91 20.79
N LYS A 2 2.80 -36.20 19.69
CA LYS A 2 3.73 -35.89 18.56
C LYS A 2 3.12 -35.05 17.40
N SER A 3 2.12 -34.17 17.60
CA SER A 3 1.65 -33.27 16.51
C SER A 3 2.40 -31.94 16.43
N PHE A 4 3.30 -31.65 17.36
CA PHE A 4 3.86 -30.30 17.55
C PHE A 4 4.95 -29.85 16.55
N ASN A 5 5.35 -30.70 15.58
CA ASN A 5 6.44 -30.39 14.64
C ASN A 5 6.00 -30.07 13.21
N ILE A 6 4.81 -30.53 12.77
CA ILE A 6 4.36 -30.34 11.40
C ILE A 6 3.88 -28.91 11.18
N ASP A 7 3.10 -28.37 12.13
CA ASP A 7 2.57 -27.01 12.04
C ASP A 7 3.69 -25.97 12.03
N HIS A 8 4.71 -26.14 12.88
CA HIS A 8 5.88 -25.27 12.90
C HIS A 8 6.71 -25.35 11.61
N PHE A 9 6.86 -26.55 11.05
CA PHE A 9 7.55 -26.74 9.78
C PHE A 9 6.80 -26.06 8.63
N ILE A 10 5.49 -26.24 8.54
CA ILE A 10 4.63 -25.60 7.52
C ILE A 10 4.70 -24.08 7.67
N ALA A 11 4.55 -23.54 8.88
CA ALA A 11 4.65 -22.12 9.15
C ALA A 11 6.01 -21.55 8.73
N SER A 12 7.10 -22.27 9.01
CA SER A 12 8.46 -21.85 8.63
C SER A 12 8.65 -21.83 7.11
N VAL A 13 8.14 -22.85 6.40
CA VAL A 13 8.19 -22.90 4.94
C VAL A 13 7.38 -21.76 4.32
N LEU A 14 6.17 -21.51 4.82
CA LEU A 14 5.32 -20.43 4.35
C LEU A 14 5.95 -19.06 4.60
N GLN A 15 6.59 -18.88 5.76
CA GLN A 15 7.34 -17.68 6.11
C GLN A 15 8.49 -17.40 5.14
N TRP A 16 9.23 -18.43 4.75
CA TRP A 16 10.28 -18.33 3.74
C TRP A 16 9.74 -17.91 2.38
N ILE A 17 8.65 -18.56 1.93
CA ILE A 17 7.99 -18.24 0.66
C ILE A 17 7.51 -16.78 0.66
N LEU A 18 6.85 -16.35 1.75
CA LEU A 18 6.37 -14.97 1.91
C LEU A 18 7.53 -13.97 1.86
N ASN A 19 8.62 -14.22 2.57
CA ASN A 19 9.78 -13.33 2.59
C ASN A 19 10.42 -13.17 1.20
N ILE A 20 10.57 -14.28 0.46
CA ILE A 20 11.09 -14.26 -0.91
C ILE A 20 10.15 -13.45 -1.82
N ALA A 21 8.84 -13.69 -1.73
CA ALA A 21 7.85 -12.95 -2.51
C ALA A 21 7.89 -11.44 -2.21
N LEU A 22 8.02 -11.04 -0.94
CA LEU A 22 8.10 -9.63 -0.54
C LEU A 22 9.40 -8.95 -1.00
N ILE A 23 10.53 -9.67 -1.01
CA ILE A 23 11.79 -9.15 -1.55
C ILE A 23 11.65 -8.89 -3.05
N ILE A 24 11.14 -9.87 -3.81
CA ILE A 24 10.92 -9.71 -5.25
C ILE A 24 9.97 -8.54 -5.51
N LEU A 25 8.86 -8.46 -4.79
CA LEU A 25 7.90 -7.37 -4.90
C LEU A 25 8.54 -6.00 -4.61
N SER A 26 9.34 -5.89 -3.55
CA SER A 26 10.02 -4.64 -3.21
C SER A 26 10.98 -4.18 -4.31
N ILE A 27 11.67 -5.11 -4.98
CA ILE A 27 12.58 -4.79 -6.08
C ILE A 27 11.77 -4.26 -7.28
N VAL A 28 10.71 -4.96 -7.67
CA VAL A 28 9.83 -4.55 -8.78
C VAL A 28 9.23 -3.16 -8.52
N LEU A 29 8.67 -2.94 -7.33
CA LEU A 29 8.11 -1.64 -6.96
C LEU A 29 9.15 -0.53 -6.96
N SER A 30 10.38 -0.82 -6.52
CA SER A 30 11.46 0.19 -6.54
C SER A 30 11.83 0.59 -7.97
N ILE A 31 11.86 -0.36 -8.91
CA ILE A 31 12.09 -0.07 -10.33
C ILE A 31 10.96 0.81 -10.90
N PHE A 32 9.70 0.46 -10.61
CA PHE A 32 8.55 1.27 -11.04
C PHE A 32 8.55 2.67 -10.44
N LEU A 33 8.92 2.81 -9.16
CA LEU A 33 9.04 4.10 -8.50
C LEU A 33 10.10 5.00 -9.19
N ILE A 34 11.24 4.43 -9.57
CA ILE A 34 12.27 5.16 -10.31
C ILE A 34 11.75 5.59 -11.69
N ASN A 35 11.06 4.69 -12.40
CA ASN A 35 10.48 5.00 -13.71
C ASN A 35 9.48 6.16 -13.64
N GLU A 36 8.57 6.15 -12.66
CA GLU A 36 7.64 7.26 -12.42
C GLU A 36 8.36 8.55 -12.02
N THR A 37 9.46 8.46 -11.27
CA THR A 37 10.28 9.64 -10.93
C THR A 37 10.83 10.32 -12.19
N ILE A 38 11.34 9.52 -13.15
CA ILE A 38 11.86 10.03 -14.42
C ILE A 38 10.72 10.69 -15.23
N THR A 39 9.56 10.05 -15.31
CA THR A 39 8.37 10.60 -15.98
C THR A 39 7.94 11.94 -15.36
N PHE A 40 7.95 12.05 -14.03
CA PHE A 40 7.62 13.29 -13.33
C PHE A 40 8.58 14.43 -13.66
N ILE A 41 9.89 14.15 -13.66
CA ILE A 41 10.93 15.11 -14.08
C ILE A 41 10.66 15.55 -15.53
N GLN A 42 10.37 14.62 -16.44
CA GLN A 42 10.06 14.95 -17.82
C GLN A 42 8.82 15.87 -17.96
N TYR A 43 7.78 15.65 -17.15
CA TYR A 43 6.59 16.51 -17.15
C TYR A 43 6.87 17.94 -16.66
N ILE A 44 7.78 18.11 -15.70
CA ILE A 44 8.18 19.45 -15.21
C ILE A 44 9.00 20.20 -16.26
N PHE A 45 9.96 19.53 -16.91
CA PHE A 45 10.88 20.18 -17.85
C PHE A 45 10.30 20.35 -19.25
N SER A 46 9.38 19.49 -19.67
CA SER A 46 8.66 19.65 -20.93
C SER A 46 7.50 20.60 -20.71
N ALA A 47 7.68 21.88 -21.01
CA ALA A 47 6.66 22.94 -21.00
C ALA A 47 5.51 22.73 -22.03
N LYS A 48 5.08 21.48 -22.26
CA LYS A 48 3.89 21.13 -23.05
C LYS A 48 2.69 21.08 -22.11
N LYS A 49 1.56 21.57 -22.63
CA LYS A 49 0.21 21.50 -22.06
C LYS A 49 -0.20 20.05 -21.75
N TYR A 50 0.36 19.44 -20.72
CA TYR A 50 -0.18 18.23 -20.16
C TYR A 50 -1.38 18.63 -19.30
N THR A 51 -2.52 17.99 -19.54
CA THR A 51 -3.72 18.14 -18.73
C THR A 51 -3.36 17.84 -17.28
N SER A 52 -3.61 18.76 -16.34
CA SER A 52 -3.30 18.62 -14.91
C SER A 52 -3.72 17.27 -14.33
N TYR A 53 -4.78 16.69 -14.89
CA TYR A 53 -5.25 15.34 -14.60
C TYR A 53 -4.18 14.23 -14.70
N LYS A 54 -3.43 14.15 -15.80
CA LYS A 54 -2.41 13.10 -16.00
C LYS A 54 -1.25 13.19 -15.02
N LEU A 55 -0.90 14.42 -14.62
CA LEU A 55 0.13 14.65 -13.62
C LEU A 55 -0.34 14.17 -12.24
N VAL A 56 -1.59 14.49 -11.86
CA VAL A 56 -2.19 14.02 -10.60
C VAL A 56 -2.29 12.49 -10.58
N GLU A 57 -2.68 11.87 -11.68
CA GLU A 57 -2.74 10.41 -11.83
C GLU A 57 -1.36 9.76 -11.59
N SER A 58 -0.30 10.24 -12.25
CA SER A 58 1.07 9.75 -12.01
C SER A 58 1.54 9.95 -10.57
N ILE A 59 1.19 11.09 -9.93
CA ILE A 59 1.50 11.33 -8.51
C ILE A 59 0.81 10.29 -7.62
N ILE A 60 -0.46 9.98 -7.87
CA ILE A 60 -1.22 9.00 -7.08
C ILE A 60 -0.56 7.62 -7.16
N VAL A 61 -0.14 7.20 -8.36
CA VAL A 61 0.57 5.94 -8.59
C VAL A 61 1.95 5.94 -7.91
N TYR A 62 2.70 7.03 -7.98
CA TYR A 62 3.98 7.19 -7.30
C TYR A 62 3.86 6.98 -5.78
N PHE A 63 2.90 7.66 -5.14
CA PHE A 63 2.65 7.51 -3.70
C PHE A 63 2.18 6.10 -3.34
N LEU A 64 1.48 5.40 -4.23
CA LEU A 64 1.07 4.02 -4.02
C LEU A 64 2.30 3.10 -3.89
N TYR A 65 3.24 3.19 -4.83
CA TYR A 65 4.47 2.39 -4.79
C TYR A 65 5.29 2.69 -3.53
N PHE A 66 5.42 3.97 -3.17
CA PHE A 66 6.10 4.39 -1.95
C PHE A 66 5.47 3.79 -0.68
N GLU A 67 4.15 3.85 -0.55
CA GLU A 67 3.43 3.30 0.61
C GLU A 67 3.61 1.78 0.75
N PHE A 68 3.51 1.04 -0.35
CA PHE A 68 3.73 -0.41 -0.32
C PHE A 68 5.18 -0.77 0.03
N ILE A 69 6.17 -0.06 -0.52
CA ILE A 69 7.57 -0.25 -0.13
C ILE A 69 7.76 0.03 1.36
N ALA A 70 7.17 1.11 1.89
CA ALA A 70 7.23 1.45 3.31
C ALA A 70 6.61 0.35 4.19
N LEU A 71 5.51 -0.28 3.76
CA LEU A 71 4.91 -1.42 4.44
C LEU A 71 5.84 -2.62 4.48
N ILE A 72 6.46 -2.97 3.35
CA ILE A 72 7.41 -4.09 3.25
C ILE A 72 8.61 -3.85 4.17
N ILE A 73 9.17 -2.64 4.18
CA ILE A 73 10.26 -2.25 5.09
C ILE A 73 9.82 -2.42 6.55
N LYS A 74 8.60 -1.99 6.90
CA LYS A 74 8.09 -2.11 8.27
C LYS A 74 7.91 -3.58 8.66
N TYR A 75 7.41 -4.42 7.75
CA TYR A 75 7.28 -5.86 7.97
C TYR A 75 8.63 -6.51 8.34
N PHE A 76 9.70 -6.23 7.60
CA PHE A 76 11.03 -6.76 7.94
C PHE A 76 11.58 -6.16 9.24
N LYS A 77 11.36 -4.86 9.50
CA LYS A 77 11.77 -4.21 10.76
C LYS A 77 11.00 -4.69 11.99
N SER A 78 9.81 -5.26 11.82
CA SER A 78 8.95 -5.78 12.89
C SER A 78 9.16 -7.28 13.15
N ASN A 79 10.35 -7.83 12.86
CA ASN A 79 10.67 -9.25 13.03
C ASN A 79 9.69 -10.18 12.31
N TYR A 80 9.32 -9.85 11.06
CA TYR A 80 8.37 -10.61 10.23
C TYR A 80 6.93 -10.61 10.76
N HIS A 81 6.62 -9.80 11.78
CA HIS A 81 5.26 -9.58 12.21
C HIS A 81 4.58 -8.57 11.29
N PHE A 82 3.45 -8.97 10.71
CA PHE A 82 2.71 -8.11 9.80
C PHE A 82 2.13 -6.89 10.55
N PRO A 83 2.55 -5.66 10.20
CA PRO A 83 2.19 -4.47 10.95
C PRO A 83 0.77 -4.01 10.59
N LEU A 84 -0.25 -4.67 11.14
CA LEU A 84 -1.67 -4.44 10.80
C LEU A 84 -2.09 -2.97 10.93
N ARG A 85 -1.55 -2.24 11.91
CA ARG A 85 -1.81 -0.81 12.08
C ARG A 85 -1.36 0.02 10.88
N TYR A 86 -0.18 -0.29 10.34
CA TYR A 86 0.35 0.41 9.17
C TYR A 86 -0.40 0.03 7.90
N PHE A 87 -0.82 -1.23 7.79
CA PHE A 87 -1.66 -1.68 6.70
C PHE A 87 -3.00 -0.92 6.66
N ILE A 88 -3.66 -0.74 7.81
CA ILE A 88 -4.90 0.03 7.91
C ILE A 88 -4.67 1.50 7.53
N TYR A 89 -3.57 2.13 7.97
CA TYR A 89 -3.26 3.50 7.56
C TYR A 89 -3.09 3.64 6.05
N ILE A 90 -2.38 2.71 5.41
CA ILE A 90 -2.20 2.70 3.95
C ILE A 90 -3.56 2.50 3.25
N GLY A 91 -4.41 1.60 3.77
CA GLY A 91 -5.77 1.40 3.25
C GLY A 91 -6.63 2.66 3.33
N ILE A 92 -6.58 3.39 4.45
CA ILE A 92 -7.27 4.68 4.59
C ILE A 92 -6.74 5.69 3.57
N THR A 93 -5.41 5.84 3.43
CA THR A 93 -4.82 6.77 2.46
C THR A 93 -5.15 6.39 1.02
N ALA A 94 -5.26 5.10 0.69
CA ALA A 94 -5.68 4.62 -0.62
C ALA A 94 -7.15 4.97 -0.92
N LEU A 95 -8.06 4.76 0.04
CA LEU A 95 -9.48 5.13 -0.11
C LEU A 95 -9.66 6.65 -0.24
N ILE A 96 -8.93 7.44 0.54
CA ILE A 96 -8.96 8.90 0.41
C ILE A 96 -8.48 9.33 -0.98
N ARG A 97 -7.39 8.73 -1.48
CA ARG A 97 -6.90 9.00 -2.84
C ARG A 97 -7.92 8.60 -3.91
N LEU A 98 -8.63 7.50 -3.72
CA LEU A 98 -9.70 7.06 -4.62
C LEU A 98 -10.86 8.07 -4.67
N ILE A 99 -11.26 8.63 -3.54
CA ILE A 99 -12.29 9.68 -3.48
C ILE A 99 -11.86 10.94 -4.25
N ILE A 100 -10.59 11.34 -4.13
CA ILE A 100 -10.09 12.55 -4.81
C ILE A 100 -10.14 12.38 -6.34
N VAL A 101 -9.79 11.19 -6.85
CA VAL A 101 -9.73 10.93 -8.29
C VAL A 101 -11.10 10.59 -8.89
N SER A 102 -11.94 9.82 -8.19
CA SER A 102 -13.21 9.27 -8.67
C SER A 102 -14.41 9.93 -7.97
N HIS A 103 -14.56 11.25 -8.11
CA HIS A 103 -15.61 12.02 -7.44
C HIS A 103 -16.86 12.28 -8.29
N GLU A 104 -16.98 11.65 -9.47
CA GLU A 104 -18.09 11.92 -10.40
C GLU A 104 -19.42 11.30 -9.92
N GLU A 105 -19.38 10.14 -9.25
CA GLU A 105 -20.56 9.47 -8.72
C GLU A 105 -20.70 9.66 -7.19
N PRO A 106 -21.79 10.30 -6.71
CA PRO A 106 -22.02 10.53 -5.29
C PRO A 106 -22.15 9.23 -4.48
N MET A 107 -22.66 8.16 -5.10
CA MET A 107 -22.88 6.88 -4.43
C MET A 107 -21.57 6.16 -4.11
N GLU A 108 -20.63 6.11 -5.07
CA GLU A 108 -19.31 5.51 -4.83
C GLU A 108 -18.54 6.26 -3.75
N THR A 109 -18.57 7.59 -3.80
CA THR A 109 -17.95 8.44 -2.78
C THR A 109 -18.50 8.13 -1.38
N LEU A 110 -19.81 7.92 -1.25
CA LEU A 110 -20.45 7.56 0.02
C LEU A 110 -19.99 6.18 0.51
N LEU A 111 -19.86 5.19 -0.39
CA LEU A 111 -19.35 3.86 -0.05
C LEU A 111 -17.90 3.89 0.41
N TYR A 112 -17.03 4.65 -0.28
CA TYR A 112 -15.64 4.83 0.13
C TYR A 112 -15.53 5.53 1.49
N ALA A 113 -16.35 6.55 1.75
CA ALA A 113 -16.43 7.21 3.06
C ALA A 113 -16.89 6.23 4.16
N GLY A 114 -17.88 5.38 3.87
CA GLY A 114 -18.32 4.31 4.76
C GLY A 114 -17.21 3.29 5.05
N ALA A 115 -16.45 2.89 4.04
CA ALA A 115 -15.31 1.99 4.20
C ALA A 115 -14.20 2.62 5.07
N ILE A 116 -13.90 3.91 4.89
CA ILE A 116 -12.96 4.64 5.76
C ILE A 116 -13.46 4.62 7.21
N LEU A 117 -14.74 4.86 7.43
CA LEU A 117 -15.34 4.84 8.78
C LEU A 117 -15.15 3.46 9.45
N VAL A 118 -15.37 2.36 8.71
CA VAL A 118 -15.11 0.99 9.20
C VAL A 118 -13.64 0.80 9.56
N LEU A 119 -12.70 1.24 8.70
CA LEU A 119 -11.25 1.13 8.97
C LEU A 119 -10.83 1.93 10.21
N VAL A 120 -11.38 3.13 10.40
CA VAL A 120 -11.11 3.96 11.58
C VAL A 120 -11.63 3.30 12.85
N ILE A 121 -12.84 2.71 12.82
CA ILE A 121 -13.38 1.95 13.96
C ILE A 121 -12.48 0.74 14.27
N ALA A 122 -12.05 -0.01 13.26
CA ALA A 122 -11.12 -1.12 13.44
C ALA A 122 -9.80 -0.67 14.10
N LEU A 123 -9.28 0.48 13.70
CA LEU A 123 -8.06 1.05 14.28
C LEU A 123 -8.25 1.51 15.73
N TYR A 124 -9.42 2.07 16.05
CA TYR A 124 -9.78 2.44 17.42
C TYR A 124 -9.80 1.21 18.34
N ASN A 125 -10.49 0.15 17.91
CA ASN A 125 -10.56 -1.10 18.66
C ASN A 125 -9.18 -1.72 18.92
N MET A 126 -8.29 -1.70 17.92
CA MET A 126 -6.92 -2.22 18.07
C MET A 126 -6.00 -1.33 18.92
N LYS A 127 -6.32 -0.04 19.07
CA LYS A 127 -5.59 0.85 20.01
C LYS A 127 -6.07 0.68 21.45
N SER A 128 -7.35 0.32 21.63
CA SER A 128 -7.99 0.23 22.95
C SER A 128 -7.65 -1.04 23.74
N ASN A 129 -6.88 -1.96 23.16
CA ASN A 129 -6.43 -3.23 23.74
C ASN A 129 -4.90 -3.24 23.83
#